data_AF-A0A430EBY5-F1
#
_entry.id   AF-A0A430EBY5-F1
#
_cell.length_a   1.000
_cell.length_b   1.000
_cell.length_c   1.000
_cell.angle_alpha   90.00
_cell.angle_beta   90.00
_cell.angle_gamma   90.00
#
_symmetry.space_group_name_H-M   'P 1'
#
loop_
_entity.id
_entity.type
_entity.pdbx_description
1 polymer ?
#
loop_
_entity_poly.entity_id
_entity_poly.type
_entity_poly.pdbx_seq_one_letter_code
_entity_poly.pdbx_strand_id
1 'polypeptide(L)'
;MGKPVARKAANQRRTPDFPKPFAAAGARRQHEKRAMIHSAQLDMGQQHAALARPPSAETRRLFPRLFPRAGCGTREIARRLLAEADRGGLRATLLREAAQELLKLAILIGPVSDMQICADYVRSKLGLRHRGSALLLLELMERPGVPHSAPSLAQTVCTKSPNASTVKVFVHELRRVLSKLGVEEAIRHRSREGYYVEEAAISHLQALLQ
;
A
#
# COMPACT_ATOMS: atom_id res chain seq x y z
N MET A 1 -73.91 -30.67 5.03
CA MET A 1 -74.66 -29.92 6.05
C MET A 1 -74.78 -30.78 7.30
N GLY A 2 -74.26 -30.32 8.44
CA GLY A 2 -74.25 -31.07 9.70
C GLY A 2 -73.72 -30.19 10.84
N LYS A 3 -74.69 -29.63 11.60
CA LYS A 3 -74.71 -28.93 12.91
C LYS A 3 -73.41 -28.38 13.55
N PRO A 4 -73.44 -27.14 14.10
CA PRO A 4 -72.36 -26.52 14.87
C PRO A 4 -72.45 -26.82 16.37
N VAL A 5 -71.30 -26.83 17.07
CA VAL A 5 -71.23 -26.77 18.53
C VAL A 5 -70.29 -25.65 18.94
N ALA A 6 -70.82 -24.69 19.71
CA ALA A 6 -70.11 -23.59 20.31
C ALA A 6 -69.76 -23.90 21.78
N ARG A 7 -68.53 -23.58 22.20
CA ARG A 7 -68.13 -23.20 23.58
C ARG A 7 -66.96 -22.20 23.46
N LYS A 8 -67.18 -20.90 23.75
CA LYS A 8 -66.81 -20.15 24.99
C LYS A 8 -65.37 -20.47 25.47
N ALA A 9 -64.46 -19.53 25.76
CA ALA A 9 -64.63 -18.17 26.29
C ALA A 9 -63.40 -17.28 26.04
N ALA A 10 -63.60 -15.97 26.24
CA ALA A 10 -62.65 -14.87 26.10
C ALA A 10 -61.64 -14.77 27.25
N ASN A 11 -60.45 -14.20 26.98
CA ASN A 11 -59.81 -13.24 27.90
C ASN A 11 -58.79 -12.36 27.13
N GLN A 12 -59.16 -11.12 26.81
CA GLN A 12 -58.61 -9.87 27.38
C GLN A 12 -57.08 -9.75 27.27
N ARG A 13 -56.58 -9.03 26.25
CA ARG A 13 -56.16 -7.61 26.28
C ARG A 13 -55.05 -7.29 27.29
N ARG A 14 -53.88 -6.84 26.79
CA ARG A 14 -53.19 -5.56 27.09
C ARG A 14 -51.67 -5.64 26.79
N THR A 15 -51.27 -5.12 25.64
CA THR A 15 -50.14 -4.16 25.56
C THR A 15 -50.74 -2.75 25.72
N PRO A 16 -49.97 -1.67 25.90
CA PRO A 16 -48.51 -1.49 26.02
C PRO A 16 -48.13 -0.82 27.36
N ASP A 17 -46.85 -0.55 27.63
CA ASP A 17 -46.41 0.67 28.37
C ASP A 17 -44.87 0.78 28.47
N PHE A 18 -44.33 1.75 27.74
CA PHE A 18 -43.25 2.65 28.22
C PHE A 18 -43.99 3.84 28.89
N PRO A 19 -43.44 4.57 29.90
CA PRO A 19 -42.13 5.24 29.79
C PRO A 19 -41.32 5.51 31.10
N LYS A 20 -39.98 5.69 30.98
CA LYS A 20 -39.05 6.71 31.58
C LYS A 20 -39.12 7.09 33.10
N PRO A 21 -38.22 7.92 33.69
CA PRO A 21 -36.78 8.21 33.46
C PRO A 21 -35.92 8.48 34.75
N PHE A 22 -34.62 8.77 34.52
CA PHE A 22 -33.68 9.65 35.27
C PHE A 22 -33.02 9.24 36.62
N ALA A 23 -31.69 9.46 36.63
CA ALA A 23 -30.82 9.92 37.72
C ALA A 23 -29.96 8.90 38.50
N ALA A 24 -28.71 8.76 38.07
CA ALA A 24 -27.50 8.83 38.92
C ALA A 24 -26.29 9.10 37.99
N ALA A 25 -25.81 10.35 37.91
CA ALA A 25 -24.55 10.81 38.52
C ALA A 25 -23.35 9.91 38.10
N GLY A 26 -22.40 10.35 37.27
CA GLY A 26 -21.75 11.66 37.31
C GLY A 26 -20.52 11.63 38.23
N ALA A 27 -19.54 10.76 37.98
CA ALA A 27 -18.18 10.90 38.49
C ALA A 27 -17.22 10.00 37.71
N ARG A 28 -16.30 10.63 36.96
CA ARG A 28 -14.99 10.15 36.44
C ARG A 28 -14.72 10.67 35.03
N ARG A 29 -14.76 12.00 34.89
CA ARG A 29 -13.81 12.69 34.02
C ARG A 29 -12.61 13.07 34.88
N GLN A 30 -11.43 13.05 34.26
CA GLN A 30 -10.15 13.55 34.75
C GLN A 30 -9.30 12.55 35.54
N HIS A 31 -8.71 11.55 34.87
CA HIS A 31 -7.35 11.10 35.20
C HIS A 31 -6.74 10.22 34.10
N GLU A 32 -6.72 10.67 32.83
CA GLU A 32 -5.95 9.95 31.79
C GLU A 32 -5.53 10.85 30.61
N LYS A 33 -5.37 12.16 30.88
CA LYS A 33 -4.84 13.13 29.90
C LYS A 33 -3.33 13.40 30.06
N ARG A 34 -2.59 12.52 30.75
CA ARG A 34 -1.16 12.71 31.01
C ARG A 34 -0.38 11.40 31.09
N ALA A 35 -0.57 10.51 30.13
CA ALA A 35 0.42 9.49 29.80
C ALA A 35 0.15 9.01 28.38
N MET A 36 1.22 8.79 27.61
CA MET A 36 1.23 8.33 26.21
C MET A 36 1.12 9.42 25.11
N ILE A 37 1.89 10.50 25.28
CA ILE A 37 2.53 11.16 24.13
C ILE A 37 3.91 10.51 23.93
N HIS A 38 3.99 9.19 23.68
CA HIS A 38 5.27 8.53 23.32
C HIS A 38 5.12 7.21 22.52
N SER A 39 3.92 6.85 22.06
CA SER A 39 3.71 5.61 21.29
C SER A 39 3.42 5.81 19.80
N ALA A 40 3.33 7.06 19.31
CA ALA A 40 3.09 7.33 17.89
C ALA A 40 4.37 7.24 17.01
N GLN A 41 5.56 7.14 17.62
CA GLN A 41 6.83 7.23 16.90
C GLN A 41 7.45 5.85 16.57
N LEU A 42 6.90 4.77 17.12
CA LEU A 42 7.38 3.40 16.86
C LEU A 42 6.56 2.64 15.81
N ASP A 43 5.34 3.08 15.51
CA ASP A 43 4.45 2.38 14.57
C ASP A 43 4.77 2.68 13.09
N MET A 44 5.44 3.81 12.82
CA MET A 44 6.02 4.10 11.49
C MET A 44 7.13 3.11 11.12
N GLY A 45 7.85 2.54 12.09
CA GLY A 45 8.96 1.62 11.82
C GLY A 45 8.51 0.29 11.20
N GLN A 46 7.35 -0.23 11.61
CA GLN A 46 6.85 -1.54 11.15
C GLN A 46 6.14 -1.46 9.79
N GLN A 47 5.44 -0.36 9.50
CA GLN A 47 4.87 -0.13 8.16
C GLN A 47 5.94 0.10 7.10
N HIS A 48 7.08 0.71 7.48
CA HIS A 48 8.25 0.84 6.60
C HIS A 48 9.03 -0.47 6.43
N ALA A 49 8.99 -1.39 7.39
CA ALA A 49 9.69 -2.69 7.28
C ALA A 49 9.07 -3.62 6.22
N ALA A 50 7.75 -3.59 6.02
CA ALA A 50 7.08 -4.37 4.97
C ALA A 50 7.41 -3.83 3.55
N LEU A 51 7.65 -2.52 3.43
CA LEU A 51 8.06 -1.84 2.19
C LEU A 51 9.59 -1.77 2.01
N ALA A 52 10.34 -2.35 2.93
CA ALA A 52 11.80 -2.44 2.90
C ALA A 52 12.30 -3.70 2.18
N ARG A 53 11.42 -4.48 1.53
CA ARG A 53 11.87 -5.56 0.66
C ARG A 53 12.60 -4.93 -0.54
N PRO A 54 13.91 -5.17 -0.70
CA PRO A 54 14.61 -4.65 -1.87
C PRO A 54 13.98 -5.26 -3.13
N PRO A 55 13.82 -4.49 -4.22
CA PRO A 55 13.31 -5.02 -5.48
C PRO A 55 14.18 -6.20 -5.91
N SER A 56 13.54 -7.28 -6.36
CA SER A 56 14.25 -8.49 -6.77
C SER A 56 15.23 -8.20 -7.92
N ALA A 57 16.23 -9.07 -8.10
CA ALA A 57 17.16 -8.94 -9.22
C ALA A 57 16.45 -8.95 -10.58
N GLU A 58 15.29 -9.60 -10.65
CA GLU A 58 14.43 -9.69 -11.83
C GLU A 58 13.68 -8.37 -12.06
N THR A 59 13.07 -7.78 -11.04
CA THR A 59 12.42 -6.45 -11.11
C THR A 59 13.41 -5.36 -11.56
N ARG A 60 14.66 -5.44 -11.10
CA ARG A 60 15.75 -4.54 -11.54
C ARG A 60 16.17 -4.71 -12.99
N ARG A 61 16.08 -5.94 -13.53
CA ARG A 61 16.34 -6.21 -14.96
C ARG A 61 15.18 -5.76 -15.83
N LEU A 62 13.95 -5.95 -15.35
CA LEU A 62 12.72 -5.61 -16.09
C LEU A 62 12.52 -4.10 -16.18
N PHE A 63 13.00 -3.33 -15.20
CA PHE A 63 12.89 -1.88 -15.19
C PHE A 63 14.20 -1.18 -14.76
N PRO A 64 15.23 -1.17 -15.61
CA PRO A 64 16.54 -0.62 -15.27
C PRO A 64 16.51 0.89 -15.01
N ARG A 65 15.52 1.62 -15.57
CA ARG A 65 15.30 3.05 -15.32
C ARG A 65 14.53 3.33 -14.02
N LEU A 66 13.71 2.38 -13.55
CA LEU A 66 12.91 2.54 -12.34
C LEU A 66 13.68 2.07 -11.10
N PHE A 67 14.40 0.96 -11.22
CA PHE A 67 15.24 0.43 -10.16
C PHE A 67 16.70 0.44 -10.62
N PRO A 68 17.40 1.59 -10.53
CA PRO A 68 18.83 1.61 -10.78
C PRO A 68 19.52 0.63 -9.81
N ARG A 69 20.60 -0.01 -10.27
CA ARG A 69 21.32 -1.10 -9.54
C ARG A 69 21.45 -0.78 -8.05
N ALA A 70 21.34 -1.79 -7.19
CA ALA A 70 21.65 -1.68 -5.76
C ALA A 70 22.95 -0.88 -5.57
N GLY A 71 22.81 0.30 -4.97
CA GLY A 71 23.89 1.27 -4.85
C GLY A 71 23.64 2.64 -5.50
N CYS A 72 22.43 2.90 -5.98
CA CYS A 72 22.04 4.20 -6.56
C CYS A 72 21.07 5.02 -5.68
N GLY A 73 21.13 4.84 -4.35
CA GLY A 73 20.41 5.72 -3.42
C GLY A 73 21.19 6.99 -3.11
N THR A 74 20.51 8.08 -2.79
CA THR A 74 21.11 9.38 -2.38
C THR A 74 22.18 9.23 -1.30
N ARG A 75 21.97 8.31 -0.35
CA ARG A 75 22.95 7.98 0.71
C ARG A 75 24.18 7.23 0.20
N GLU A 76 24.02 6.36 -0.79
CA GLU A 76 25.16 5.64 -1.38
C GLU A 76 26.00 6.55 -2.28
N ILE A 77 25.33 7.43 -3.04
CA ILE A 77 26.01 8.48 -3.82
C ILE A 77 26.80 9.38 -2.86
N ALA A 78 26.20 9.79 -1.74
CA ALA A 78 26.91 10.54 -0.71
C ALA A 78 28.13 9.77 -0.14
N ARG A 79 28.00 8.47 0.15
CA ARG A 79 29.14 7.65 0.61
C ARG A 79 30.26 7.56 -0.42
N ARG A 80 29.93 7.41 -1.72
CA ARG A 80 30.92 7.38 -2.80
C ARG A 80 31.64 8.73 -2.95
N LEU A 81 30.91 9.83 -2.83
CA LEU A 81 31.48 11.17 -2.84
C LEU A 81 32.40 11.43 -1.64
N LEU A 82 32.03 10.93 -0.45
CA LEU A 82 32.90 10.99 0.74
C LEU A 82 34.15 10.12 0.57
N ALA A 83 33.99 8.88 0.10
CA ALA A 83 35.13 7.99 -0.17
C ALA A 83 36.09 8.56 -1.22
N GLU A 84 35.57 9.26 -2.23
CA GLU A 84 36.38 9.94 -3.24
C GLU A 84 37.03 11.22 -2.69
N ALA A 85 36.37 11.95 -1.80
CA ALA A 85 36.98 13.08 -1.10
C ALA A 85 38.12 12.64 -0.17
N ASP A 86 38.00 11.47 0.48
CA ASP A 86 39.01 10.93 1.38
C ASP A 86 40.25 10.40 0.64
N ARG A 87 40.15 10.18 -0.68
CA ARG A 87 41.31 9.89 -1.55
C ARG A 87 42.18 11.11 -1.85
N GLY A 88 41.81 12.31 -1.40
CA GLY A 88 42.73 13.45 -1.30
C GLY A 88 42.99 14.25 -2.58
N GLY A 89 41.95 14.53 -3.39
CA GLY A 89 42.06 15.39 -4.58
C GLY A 89 41.74 16.88 -4.33
N LEU A 90 42.08 17.74 -5.29
CA LEU A 90 41.78 19.20 -5.29
C LEU A 90 40.29 19.53 -5.09
N ARG A 91 39.39 18.56 -5.31
CA ARG A 91 37.94 18.71 -5.19
C ARG A 91 37.37 18.12 -3.89
N ALA A 92 38.20 17.67 -2.96
CA ALA A 92 37.76 16.98 -1.74
C ALA A 92 36.73 17.78 -0.93
N THR A 93 36.93 19.09 -0.78
CA THR A 93 35.99 19.97 -0.06
C THR A 93 34.63 20.03 -0.74
N LEU A 94 34.61 20.25 -2.06
CA LEU A 94 33.38 20.31 -2.86
C LEU A 94 32.64 18.96 -2.89
N LEU A 95 33.37 17.84 -2.92
CA LEU A 95 32.78 16.50 -2.85
C LEU A 95 32.15 16.22 -1.48
N ARG A 96 32.78 16.67 -0.39
CA ARG A 96 32.22 16.57 0.97
C ARG A 96 30.95 17.41 1.13
N GLU A 97 30.96 18.65 0.64
CA GLU A 97 29.79 19.53 0.66
C GLU A 97 28.62 18.93 -0.12
N ALA A 98 28.88 18.45 -1.34
CA ALA A 98 27.86 17.78 -2.15
C ALA A 98 27.31 16.51 -1.47
N ALA A 99 28.17 15.71 -0.85
CA ALA A 99 27.74 14.53 -0.09
C ALA A 99 26.88 14.90 1.12
N GLN A 100 27.23 15.96 1.84
CA GLN A 100 26.48 16.43 3.00
C GLN A 100 25.10 16.97 2.60
N GLU A 101 25.00 17.74 1.52
CA GLU A 101 23.71 18.21 0.99
C GLU A 101 22.82 17.04 0.56
N LEU A 102 23.39 16.03 -0.11
CA LEU A 102 22.67 14.80 -0.45
C LEU A 102 22.18 14.03 0.79
N LEU A 103 22.98 13.99 1.86
CA LEU A 103 22.57 13.38 3.13
C LEU A 103 21.46 14.19 3.82
N LYS A 104 21.53 15.52 3.83
CA LYS A 104 20.49 16.40 4.36
C LYS A 104 19.16 16.19 3.64
N LEU A 105 19.20 16.14 2.31
CA LEU A 105 18.02 15.81 1.50
C LEU A 105 17.48 14.41 1.82
N ALA A 106 18.36 13.42 2.00
CA ALA A 106 17.97 12.06 2.38
C ALA A 106 17.44 11.93 3.83
N ILE A 107 17.68 12.92 4.69
CA ILE A 107 17.10 13.02 6.03
C ILE A 107 15.72 13.67 5.95
N LEU A 108 15.59 14.76 5.19
CA LEU A 108 14.32 15.49 5.00
C LEU A 108 13.26 14.67 4.28
N ILE A 109 13.68 13.86 3.30
CA ILE A 109 12.80 13.01 2.50
C ILE A 109 12.47 11.70 3.23
N GLY A 110 13.22 11.36 4.30
CA GLY A 110 13.15 10.04 4.94
C GLY A 110 13.57 8.90 3.98
N PRO A 111 13.61 7.64 4.44
CA PRO A 111 13.83 6.51 3.55
C PRO A 111 12.55 6.27 2.73
N VAL A 112 12.38 7.01 1.63
CA VAL A 112 11.41 6.62 0.59
C VAL A 112 11.98 5.37 -0.05
N SER A 113 11.28 4.24 0.06
CA SER A 113 11.73 3.01 -0.57
C SER A 113 11.79 3.19 -2.08
N ASP A 114 12.77 2.58 -2.76
CA ASP A 114 12.88 2.66 -4.23
C ASP A 114 11.55 2.25 -4.89
N MET A 115 10.84 1.29 -4.28
CA MET A 115 9.52 0.84 -4.72
C MET A 115 8.42 1.90 -4.63
N GLN A 116 8.50 2.80 -3.64
CA GLN A 116 7.60 3.94 -3.48
C GLN A 116 7.84 5.02 -4.56
N ILE A 117 9.10 5.31 -4.91
CA ILE A 117 9.45 6.22 -6.01
C ILE A 117 8.96 5.65 -7.34
N CYS A 118 9.18 4.35 -7.57
CA CYS A 118 8.71 3.66 -8.76
C CYS A 118 7.18 3.67 -8.86
N ALA A 119 6.49 3.46 -7.74
CA ALA A 119 5.04 3.51 -7.71
C ALA A 119 4.49 4.89 -8.06
N ASP A 120 5.14 5.98 -7.61
CA ASP A 120 4.71 7.34 -7.97
C ASP A 120 4.95 7.65 -9.45
N TYR A 121 6.07 7.18 -10.01
CA TYR A 121 6.32 7.26 -11.45
C TYR A 121 5.25 6.49 -12.25
N VAL A 122 5.02 5.22 -11.94
CA VAL A 122 4.02 4.36 -12.62
C VAL A 122 2.63 4.97 -12.49
N ARG A 123 2.27 5.46 -11.30
CA ARG A 123 1.00 6.13 -11.05
C ARG A 123 0.82 7.34 -11.96
N SER A 124 1.82 8.20 -12.04
CA SER A 124 1.79 9.39 -12.90
C SER A 124 1.72 9.00 -14.38
N LYS A 125 2.58 8.09 -14.83
CA LYS A 125 2.70 7.65 -16.23
C LYS A 125 1.42 7.02 -16.76
N LEU A 126 0.77 6.17 -15.96
CA LEU A 126 -0.47 5.48 -16.33
C LEU A 126 -1.74 6.25 -15.95
N GLY A 127 -1.64 7.40 -15.27
CA GLY A 127 -2.79 8.18 -14.81
C GLY A 127 -3.65 7.46 -13.76
N LEU A 128 -3.02 6.68 -12.88
CA LEU A 128 -3.69 5.95 -11.80
C LEU A 128 -4.09 6.89 -10.66
N ARG A 129 -5.27 6.69 -10.09
CA ARG A 129 -5.75 7.48 -8.94
C ARG A 129 -5.05 7.05 -7.66
N HIS A 130 -4.81 5.76 -7.49
CA HIS A 130 -4.28 5.20 -6.26
C HIS A 130 -2.82 4.75 -6.41
N ARG A 131 -1.98 5.13 -5.45
CA ARG A 131 -0.59 4.64 -5.34
C ARG A 131 -0.54 3.12 -5.14
N GLY A 132 -1.52 2.56 -4.42
CA GLY A 132 -1.65 1.12 -4.23
C GLY A 132 -1.86 0.35 -5.53
N SER A 133 -2.51 0.94 -6.54
CA SER A 133 -2.64 0.33 -7.86
C SER A 133 -1.30 0.25 -8.59
N ALA A 134 -0.46 1.28 -8.47
CA ALA A 134 0.89 1.26 -9.03
C ALA A 134 1.79 0.23 -8.32
N LEU A 135 1.73 0.16 -6.99
CA LEU A 135 2.43 -0.87 -6.20
C LEU A 135 1.98 -2.28 -6.58
N LEU A 136 0.67 -2.48 -6.77
CA LEU A 136 0.10 -3.75 -7.18
C LEU A 136 0.63 -4.19 -8.55
N LEU A 137 0.68 -3.27 -9.52
CA LEU A 137 1.22 -3.59 -10.84
C LEU A 137 2.70 -4.01 -10.74
N LEU A 138 3.51 -3.25 -9.99
CA LEU A 138 4.92 -3.57 -9.79
C LEU A 138 5.13 -4.93 -9.10
N GLU A 139 4.33 -5.24 -8.07
CA GLU A 139 4.39 -6.53 -7.37
C GLU A 139 4.04 -7.70 -8.29
N LEU A 140 2.98 -7.58 -9.10
CA LEU A 140 2.58 -8.65 -10.02
C LEU A 140 3.55 -8.82 -11.19
N MET A 141 4.23 -7.75 -11.61
CA MET A 141 5.25 -7.79 -12.66
C MET A 141 6.60 -8.33 -12.17
N GLU A 142 6.84 -8.41 -10.85
CA GLU A 142 8.04 -9.04 -10.30
C GLU A 142 8.08 -10.55 -10.63
N ARG A 143 6.92 -11.20 -10.64
CA ARG A 143 6.77 -12.63 -10.99
C ARG A 143 5.55 -12.83 -11.89
N PRO A 144 5.68 -12.56 -13.20
CA PRO A 144 4.59 -12.79 -14.14
C PRO A 144 4.19 -14.26 -14.16
N GLY A 145 2.92 -14.54 -14.46
CA GLY A 145 2.35 -15.89 -14.45
C GLY A 145 2.10 -16.49 -13.06
N VAL A 146 2.71 -15.94 -12.00
CA VAL A 146 2.58 -16.45 -10.62
C VAL A 146 1.43 -15.75 -9.89
N PRO A 147 0.39 -16.49 -9.44
CA PRO A 147 -0.72 -15.92 -8.71
C PRO A 147 -0.38 -15.57 -7.27
N HIS A 148 -0.87 -14.40 -6.85
CA HIS A 148 -0.73 -13.86 -5.51
C HIS A 148 -2.10 -13.64 -4.88
N SER A 149 -2.29 -14.14 -3.66
CA SER A 149 -3.56 -14.02 -2.96
C SER A 149 -3.85 -12.57 -2.57
N ALA A 150 -5.12 -12.17 -2.60
CA ALA A 150 -5.53 -10.82 -2.22
C ALA A 150 -5.09 -10.41 -0.79
N PRO A 151 -5.16 -11.29 0.23
CA PRO A 151 -4.64 -10.96 1.56
C PRO A 151 -3.13 -10.72 1.58
N SER A 152 -2.36 -11.51 0.82
CA SER A 152 -0.90 -11.31 0.72
C SER A 152 -0.57 -9.99 0.03
N LEU A 153 -1.24 -9.70 -1.10
CA LEU A 153 -1.04 -8.46 -1.83
C LEU A 153 -1.41 -7.24 -0.96
N ALA A 154 -2.46 -7.35 -0.15
CA ALA A 154 -2.91 -6.26 0.72
C ALA A 154 -1.83 -5.79 1.71
N GLN A 155 -0.97 -6.70 2.19
CA GLN A 155 0.14 -6.35 3.09
C GLN A 155 1.19 -5.46 2.41
N THR A 156 1.38 -5.63 1.10
CA THR A 156 2.37 -4.88 0.33
C THR A 156 1.80 -3.58 -0.25
N VAL A 157 0.56 -3.63 -0.78
CA VAL A 157 0.03 -2.53 -1.61
C VAL A 157 -0.83 -1.52 -0.84
N CYS A 158 -1.32 -1.89 0.35
CA CYS A 158 -2.14 -1.00 1.18
C CYS A 158 -1.26 -0.24 2.18
N THR A 159 -1.08 1.07 1.98
CA THR A 159 -0.15 1.88 2.79
C THR A 159 -0.67 2.28 4.16
N LYS A 160 -1.97 2.12 4.45
CA LYS A 160 -2.59 2.52 5.74
C LYS A 160 -3.00 1.32 6.57
N SER A 161 -3.79 0.43 5.97
CA SER A 161 -4.31 -0.77 6.63
C SER A 161 -4.50 -1.88 5.59
N PRO A 162 -4.00 -3.10 5.84
CA PRO A 162 -4.15 -4.21 4.90
C PRO A 162 -5.62 -4.60 4.79
N ASN A 163 -6.17 -4.52 3.58
CA ASN A 163 -7.53 -4.95 3.29
C ASN A 163 -7.62 -5.60 1.89
N ALA A 164 -7.96 -6.89 1.87
CA ALA A 164 -8.09 -7.66 0.63
C ALA A 164 -9.17 -7.10 -0.32
N SER A 165 -10.21 -6.44 0.20
CA SER A 165 -11.23 -5.79 -0.62
C SER A 165 -10.68 -4.58 -1.36
N THR A 166 -9.73 -3.85 -0.77
CA THR A 166 -9.05 -2.74 -1.42
C THR A 166 -8.22 -3.20 -2.61
N VAL A 167 -7.61 -4.39 -2.52
CA VAL A 167 -6.87 -4.99 -3.65
C VAL A 167 -7.78 -5.20 -4.86
N LYS A 168 -9.05 -5.60 -4.66
CA LYS A 168 -10.02 -5.75 -5.75
C LYS A 168 -10.30 -4.42 -6.45
N VAL A 169 -10.37 -3.31 -5.70
CA VAL A 169 -10.54 -1.96 -6.26
C VAL A 169 -9.33 -1.58 -7.11
N PHE A 170 -8.11 -1.85 -6.62
CA PHE A 170 -6.87 -1.60 -7.37
C PHE A 170 -6.77 -2.44 -8.64
N VAL A 171 -7.12 -3.72 -8.59
CA VAL A 171 -7.19 -4.59 -9.78
C VAL A 171 -8.19 -4.05 -10.79
N HIS A 172 -9.38 -3.63 -10.34
CA HIS A 172 -10.40 -3.08 -11.22
C HIS A 172 -9.94 -1.79 -11.89
N GLU A 173 -9.29 -0.88 -11.16
CA GLU A 173 -8.69 0.33 -11.72
C GLU A 173 -7.63 -0.01 -12.78
N LEU A 174 -6.69 -0.89 -12.45
CA LEU A 174 -5.62 -1.29 -13.38
C LEU A 174 -6.18 -1.89 -14.66
N ARG A 175 -7.11 -2.84 -14.58
CA ARG A 175 -7.76 -3.43 -15.76
C ARG A 175 -8.39 -2.34 -16.63
N ARG A 176 -9.15 -1.43 -16.02
CA ARG A 176 -9.80 -0.34 -16.76
C ARG A 176 -8.80 0.58 -17.45
N VAL A 177 -7.70 0.92 -16.79
CA VAL A 177 -6.67 1.82 -17.35
C VAL A 177 -5.86 1.13 -18.43
N LEU A 178 -5.41 -0.11 -18.18
CA LEU A 178 -4.63 -0.89 -19.13
C LEU A 178 -5.42 -1.22 -20.40
N SER A 179 -6.70 -1.56 -20.29
CA SER A 179 -7.57 -1.74 -21.46
C SER A 179 -7.68 -0.48 -22.31
N LYS A 180 -7.78 0.71 -21.68
CA LYS A 180 -7.78 1.99 -22.42
C LYS A 180 -6.46 2.28 -23.14
N LEU A 181 -5.37 1.72 -22.65
CA LEU A 181 -4.03 1.83 -23.23
C LEU A 181 -3.74 0.69 -24.21
N GLY A 182 -4.75 -0.13 -24.56
CA GLY A 182 -4.62 -1.22 -25.53
C GLY A 182 -4.03 -2.52 -24.98
N VAL A 183 -3.84 -2.64 -23.66
CA VAL A 183 -3.35 -3.86 -23.02
C VAL A 183 -4.50 -4.56 -22.31
N GLU A 184 -5.28 -5.31 -23.07
CA GLU A 184 -6.42 -6.07 -22.56
C GLU A 184 -5.97 -7.33 -21.81
N GLU A 185 -6.78 -7.78 -20.84
CA GLU A 185 -6.56 -9.02 -20.08
C GLU A 185 -5.17 -9.16 -19.42
N ALA A 186 -4.45 -8.05 -19.22
CA ALA A 186 -3.10 -8.05 -18.66
C ALA A 186 -3.03 -8.65 -17.25
N ILE A 187 -4.07 -8.42 -16.43
CA ILE A 187 -4.16 -8.89 -15.05
C ILE A 187 -5.30 -9.88 -14.95
N ARG A 188 -4.98 -11.15 -14.71
CA ARG A 188 -5.95 -12.23 -14.57
C ARG A 188 -6.13 -12.66 -13.12
N HIS A 189 -7.18 -13.45 -12.90
CA HIS A 189 -7.49 -14.01 -11.60
C HIS A 189 -7.65 -15.52 -11.76
N ARG A 190 -6.92 -16.29 -10.96
CA ARG A 190 -7.06 -17.73 -10.86
C ARG A 190 -7.79 -18.06 -9.57
N SER A 191 -8.90 -18.78 -9.70
CA SER A 191 -9.74 -19.19 -8.57
C SER A 191 -8.91 -19.85 -7.46
N ARG A 192 -9.11 -19.43 -6.22
CA ARG A 192 -8.41 -19.90 -5.00
C ARG A 192 -6.92 -19.55 -4.90
N GLU A 193 -6.27 -19.09 -5.97
CA GLU A 193 -4.84 -18.71 -5.97
C GLU A 193 -4.63 -17.19 -5.94
N GLY A 194 -5.50 -16.43 -6.63
CA GLY A 194 -5.49 -14.96 -6.60
C GLY A 194 -5.16 -14.32 -7.94
N TYR A 195 -4.44 -13.19 -7.91
CA TYR A 195 -4.20 -12.33 -9.08
C TYR A 195 -2.78 -12.50 -9.63
N TYR A 196 -2.63 -12.42 -10.94
CA TYR A 196 -1.34 -12.45 -11.62
C TYR A 196 -1.36 -11.57 -12.87
N VAL A 197 -0.18 -11.16 -13.33
CA VAL A 197 0.00 -10.57 -14.66
C VAL A 197 0.34 -11.67 -15.66
N GLU A 198 -0.31 -11.67 -16.81
CA GLU A 198 0.00 -12.60 -17.91
C GLU A 198 1.40 -12.32 -18.47
N GLU A 199 2.21 -13.37 -18.67
CA GLU A 199 3.58 -13.24 -19.17
C GLU A 199 3.63 -12.51 -20.52
N ALA A 200 2.67 -12.82 -21.41
CA ALA A 200 2.54 -12.17 -22.72
C ALA A 200 2.26 -10.66 -22.64
N ALA A 201 1.72 -10.16 -21.51
CA ALA A 201 1.44 -8.75 -21.31
C ALA A 201 2.67 -7.95 -20.85
N ILE A 202 3.74 -8.61 -20.39
CA ILE A 202 4.89 -7.94 -19.76
C ILE A 202 5.60 -6.98 -20.73
N SER A 203 5.88 -7.41 -21.96
CA SER A 203 6.57 -6.56 -22.94
C SER A 203 5.77 -5.30 -23.29
N HIS A 204 4.45 -5.41 -23.38
CA HIS A 204 3.55 -4.29 -23.62
C HIS A 204 3.51 -3.33 -22.41
N LEU A 205 3.41 -3.87 -21.19
CA LEU A 205 3.45 -3.09 -19.97
C LEU A 205 4.80 -2.36 -19.79
N GLN A 206 5.91 -3.02 -20.14
CA GLN A 206 7.23 -2.39 -20.13
C GLN A 206 7.33 -1.26 -21.15
N ALA A 207 6.81 -1.45 -22.36
CA ALA A 207 6.78 -0.41 -23.39
C ALA A 207 6.00 0.84 -22.94
N LEU A 208 4.88 0.66 -22.22
CA LEU A 208 4.10 1.77 -21.65
C LEU A 208 4.85 2.54 -20.55
N LEU A 209 5.79 1.90 -19.86
CA LEU A 209 6.51 2.48 -18.73
C LEU A 209 7.87 3.09 -19.09
N GLN A 210 8.33 2.94 -20.33
CA GLN A 210 9.56 3.57 -20.86
C GLN A 210 9.39 5.07 -21.17
#